data_AF-A0A7C7DJ50-F1
#
_entry.id   AF-A0A7C7DJ50-F1
#
_cell.length_a   1.000
_cell.length_b   1.000
_cell.length_c   1.000
_cell.angle_alpha   90.00
_cell.angle_beta   90.00
_cell.angle_gamma   90.00
#
_symmetry.space_group_name_H-M   'P 1'
#
loop_
_entity.id
_entity.type
_entity.pdbx_description
1 polymer ?
#
loop_
_entity_poly.entity_id
_entity_poly.type
_entity_poly.pdbx_seq_one_letter_code
_entity_poly.pdbx_strand_id
1 'polypeptide(L)'
;MAERDRYHGGREERGEETSPRSRGRRISLESEAERSDEFKDFVVTFGPVSKTVKGGRRRSFRALVVVGNGDGKVGAGLGKALDLTDAIRKGIEDAKKNLINVPRHGGTIPHEVIGHFGAGMVLLRPASPGTGIIAGRGVRPLMELAGIRDVLAKSLGSSNPYNVVYAAMEALKALKSRDEILRARGIADAGQASPNSRSEVVSDGTV
;
A
#
# COMPACT_ATOMS: atom_id res chain seq x y z
N MET A 1 -66.02 21.82 34.21
CA MET A 1 -65.59 21.89 35.61
C MET A 1 -65.46 20.45 36.09
N ALA A 2 -64.28 20.09 36.64
CA ALA A 2 -63.94 18.81 37.30
C ALA A 2 -63.90 17.56 36.37
N GLU A 3 -62.98 16.60 36.46
CA GLU A 3 -61.80 16.40 37.30
C GLU A 3 -60.95 15.29 36.67
N ARG A 4 -59.67 15.24 37.04
CA ARG A 4 -58.70 14.22 36.64
C ARG A 4 -58.86 12.99 37.52
N ASP A 5 -58.87 11.79 36.93
CA ASP A 5 -58.46 10.55 37.60
C ASP A 5 -57.48 9.80 36.68
N ARG A 6 -56.17 9.86 36.95
CA ARG A 6 -55.42 9.00 37.90
C ARG A 6 -55.65 7.51 37.64
N TYR A 7 -54.83 6.95 36.76
CA TYR A 7 -54.43 5.55 36.87
C TYR A 7 -53.08 5.49 37.62
N HIS A 8 -53.13 4.90 38.81
CA HIS A 8 -51.99 4.40 39.57
C HIS A 8 -51.91 2.89 39.38
N GLY A 9 -50.72 2.40 39.09
CA GLY A 9 -50.35 0.99 39.07
C GLY A 9 -49.10 0.85 38.22
N GLY A 10 -48.02 0.25 38.66
CA GLY A 10 -47.64 -0.35 39.92
C GLY A 10 -46.16 -0.69 39.74
N ARG A 11 -45.39 -0.45 40.79
CA ARG A 11 -43.95 -0.65 40.89
C ARG A 11 -43.57 -2.12 40.65
N GLU A 12 -42.75 -2.38 39.64
CA GLU A 12 -41.85 -3.55 39.62
C GLU A 12 -40.43 -3.04 39.43
N GLU A 13 -39.66 -3.11 40.51
CA GLU A 13 -38.22 -2.92 40.53
C GLU A 13 -37.59 -4.09 39.78
N ARG A 14 -36.93 -3.82 38.65
CA ARG A 14 -36.04 -4.76 37.99
C ARG A 14 -34.63 -4.22 38.07
N GLY A 15 -33.78 -5.03 38.69
CA GLY A 15 -32.51 -4.64 39.28
C GLY A 15 -31.49 -4.02 38.34
N GLU A 16 -30.61 -3.25 38.96
CA GLU A 16 -29.34 -2.80 38.42
C GLU A 16 -28.49 -3.99 37.94
N GLU A 17 -28.44 -4.23 36.63
CA GLU A 17 -27.31 -4.92 36.02
C GLU A 17 -26.25 -3.89 35.62
N THR A 18 -25.35 -3.64 36.56
CA THR A 18 -24.07 -2.98 36.31
C THR A 18 -23.24 -3.85 35.36
N SER A 19 -23.28 -3.54 34.06
CA SER A 19 -22.37 -4.17 33.10
C SER A 19 -20.94 -3.64 33.31
N PRO A 20 -19.94 -4.50 33.58
CA PRO A 20 -18.59 -4.02 33.83
C PRO A 20 -17.84 -3.71 32.52
N ARG A 21 -17.20 -2.54 32.50
CA ARG A 21 -15.93 -2.25 31.81
C ARG A 21 -15.91 -2.39 30.28
N SER A 22 -16.20 -1.30 29.56
CA SER A 22 -15.60 -1.02 28.25
C SER A 22 -14.32 -0.18 28.38
N ARG A 23 -13.42 -0.58 29.29
CA ARG A 23 -12.14 0.13 29.51
C ARG A 23 -11.03 -0.25 28.52
N GLY A 24 -11.36 -0.93 27.42
CA GLY A 24 -10.40 -1.50 26.47
C GLY A 24 -10.33 -0.85 25.08
N ARG A 25 -11.04 0.24 24.80
CA ARG A 25 -11.18 0.78 23.43
C ARG A 25 -10.37 2.04 23.12
N ARG A 26 -9.53 2.51 24.04
CA ARG A 26 -8.68 3.71 23.81
C ARG A 26 -7.32 3.40 23.19
N ILE A 27 -6.74 2.24 23.50
CA ILE A 27 -5.36 1.90 23.06
C ILE A 27 -5.28 1.63 21.54
N SER A 28 -6.39 1.33 20.87
CA SER A 28 -6.39 1.04 19.43
C SER A 28 -6.23 2.30 18.56
N LEU A 29 -6.91 3.40 18.91
CA LEU A 29 -6.99 4.60 18.06
C LEU A 29 -5.64 5.33 17.90
N GLU A 30 -4.79 5.27 18.92
CA GLU A 30 -3.43 5.85 18.87
C GLU A 30 -2.53 5.06 17.91
N SER A 31 -2.68 3.73 17.83
CA SER A 31 -1.90 2.88 16.93
C SER A 31 -2.26 3.03 15.44
N GLU A 32 -3.49 3.42 15.12
CA GLU A 32 -3.94 3.67 13.75
C GLU A 32 -3.52 5.05 13.22
N ALA A 33 -3.42 6.05 14.09
CA ALA A 33 -2.93 7.38 13.73
C ALA A 33 -1.43 7.36 13.43
N GLU A 34 -0.61 6.72 14.27
CA GLU A 34 0.85 6.64 14.05
C GLU A 34 1.23 5.80 12.82
N ARG A 35 0.46 4.75 12.50
CA ARG A 35 0.61 4.03 11.22
C ARG A 35 0.30 4.89 9.99
N SER A 36 -0.40 6.01 10.16
CA SER A 36 -0.71 6.91 9.05
C SER A 36 0.50 7.74 8.61
N ASP A 37 1.41 8.08 9.52
CA ASP A 37 2.52 9.00 9.26
C ASP A 37 3.72 8.34 8.57
N GLU A 38 3.80 7.01 8.54
CA GLU A 38 4.90 6.29 7.87
C GLU A 38 4.75 6.25 6.34
N PHE A 39 3.51 6.33 5.83
CA PHE A 39 3.24 6.14 4.41
C PHE A 39 3.00 7.47 3.70
N LYS A 40 3.78 7.72 2.65
CA LYS A 40 3.56 8.83 1.72
C LYS A 40 2.56 8.41 0.65
N ASP A 41 1.68 9.32 0.29
CA ASP A 41 0.70 9.13 -0.78
C ASP A 41 0.99 10.03 -1.99
N PHE A 42 0.59 9.56 -3.17
CA PHE A 42 0.66 10.31 -4.42
C PHE A 42 -0.60 10.05 -5.25
N VAL A 43 -1.24 11.12 -5.71
CA VAL A 43 -2.42 11.04 -6.59
C VAL A 43 -1.96 10.96 -8.05
N VAL A 44 -2.13 9.79 -8.67
CA VAL A 44 -1.72 9.56 -10.07
C VAL A 44 -2.66 10.24 -11.04
N THR A 45 -3.97 10.05 -10.85
CA THR A 45 -4.99 10.67 -11.69
C THR A 45 -6.29 10.83 -10.90
N PHE A 46 -7.00 11.91 -11.17
CA PHE A 46 -8.34 12.13 -10.67
C PHE A 46 -9.23 12.66 -11.81
N GLY A 47 -10.54 12.52 -11.67
CA GLY A 47 -11.47 13.11 -12.62
C GLY A 47 -12.94 12.85 -12.29
N PRO A 48 -13.86 13.63 -12.87
CA PRO A 48 -15.28 13.43 -12.69
C PRO A 48 -15.78 12.24 -13.51
N VAL A 49 -16.70 11.47 -12.93
CA VAL A 49 -17.53 10.44 -13.59
C VAL A 49 -19.00 10.81 -13.39
N SER A 50 -19.84 10.50 -14.37
CA SER A 50 -21.25 10.94 -14.36
C SER A 50 -22.22 9.78 -14.57
N LYS A 51 -23.29 9.73 -13.78
CA LYS A 51 -24.46 8.86 -13.98
C LYS A 51 -25.63 9.70 -14.50
N THR A 52 -26.27 9.26 -15.58
CA THR A 52 -27.48 9.89 -16.11
C THR A 52 -28.70 9.48 -15.29
N VAL A 53 -29.57 10.44 -14.99
CA VAL A 53 -30.84 10.28 -14.25
C VAL A 53 -31.96 11.05 -14.97
N LYS A 54 -33.22 10.83 -14.59
CA LYS A 54 -34.39 11.44 -15.27
C LYS A 54 -34.34 12.98 -15.36
N GLY A 55 -33.66 13.65 -14.44
CA GLY A 55 -33.52 15.12 -14.39
C GLY A 55 -32.13 15.67 -14.73
N GLY A 56 -31.22 14.88 -15.34
CA GLY A 56 -29.89 15.35 -15.73
C GLY A 56 -28.77 14.34 -15.46
N ARG A 57 -27.60 14.83 -15.03
CA ARG A 57 -26.42 13.99 -14.77
C ARG A 57 -25.90 14.25 -13.36
N ARG A 58 -25.86 13.20 -12.52
CA ARG A 58 -25.21 13.24 -11.21
C ARG A 58 -23.72 12.94 -11.38
N ARG A 59 -22.86 13.87 -10.96
CA ARG A 59 -21.40 13.71 -10.99
C ARG A 59 -20.87 13.12 -9.68
N SER A 60 -19.72 12.46 -9.78
CA SER A 60 -18.91 11.98 -8.66
C SER A 60 -17.44 12.06 -9.10
N PHE A 61 -16.49 12.19 -8.18
CA PHE A 61 -15.07 12.15 -8.50
C PHE A 61 -14.50 10.76 -8.28
N ARG A 62 -13.58 10.35 -9.15
CA ARG A 62 -12.70 9.20 -8.95
C ARG A 62 -11.27 9.69 -8.72
N ALA A 63 -10.51 8.98 -7.90
CA ALA A 63 -9.09 9.22 -7.68
C ALA A 63 -8.34 7.88 -7.65
N LEU A 64 -7.27 7.78 -8.42
CA LEU A 64 -6.29 6.69 -8.36
C LEU A 64 -5.11 7.19 -7.55
N VAL A 65 -4.84 6.52 -6.44
CA VAL A 65 -3.83 6.91 -5.46
C VAL A 65 -2.84 5.76 -5.29
N VAL A 66 -1.58 6.12 -5.13
CA VAL A 66 -0.50 5.21 -4.78
C VAL A 66 0.03 5.61 -3.41
N VAL A 67 0.35 4.63 -2.59
CA VAL A 67 0.84 4.81 -1.23
C VAL A 67 2.10 3.97 -1.04
N GLY A 68 3.11 4.48 -0.35
CA GLY A 68 4.30 3.69 -0.01
C GLY A 68 5.19 4.36 1.03
N ASN A 69 6.08 3.59 1.63
CA ASN A 69 6.98 4.05 2.70
C ASN A 69 8.39 4.39 2.20
N GLY A 70 8.68 4.25 0.90
CA GLY A 70 10.01 4.44 0.33
C GLY A 70 11.00 3.32 0.68
N ASP A 71 10.54 2.26 1.35
CA ASP A 71 11.37 1.14 1.82
C ASP A 71 10.82 -0.21 1.35
N GLY A 72 10.45 -0.29 0.08
CA GLY A 72 9.99 -1.53 -0.54
C GLY A 72 8.53 -1.91 -0.24
N LYS A 73 7.74 -1.09 0.48
CA LYS A 73 6.29 -1.30 0.58
C LYS A 73 5.54 -0.28 -0.26
N VAL A 74 4.69 -0.77 -1.15
CA VAL A 74 3.88 0.07 -2.04
C VAL A 74 2.49 -0.53 -2.23
N GLY A 75 1.49 0.32 -2.43
CA GLY A 75 0.10 -0.06 -2.65
C GLY A 75 -0.56 0.91 -3.62
N ALA A 76 -1.59 0.45 -4.31
CA ALA A 76 -2.41 1.28 -5.18
C ALA A 76 -3.88 1.06 -4.86
N GLY A 77 -4.67 2.14 -4.94
CA GLY A 77 -6.08 2.12 -4.57
C GLY A 77 -6.92 3.07 -5.40
N LEU A 78 -8.20 2.75 -5.51
CA LEU A 78 -9.18 3.57 -6.23
C LEU A 78 -10.24 4.07 -5.26
N GLY A 79 -10.40 5.39 -5.21
CA GLY A 79 -11.46 6.04 -4.45
C GLY A 79 -12.51 6.67 -5.34
N LYS A 80 -13.77 6.66 -4.88
CA LYS A 80 -14.88 7.38 -5.51
C LYS A 80 -15.79 8.00 -4.45
N ALA A 81 -16.10 9.29 -4.62
CA ALA A 81 -17.01 10.02 -3.75
C ALA A 81 -17.70 11.16 -4.51
N LEU A 82 -18.62 11.86 -3.85
CA LEU A 82 -19.26 13.06 -4.41
C LEU A 82 -18.29 14.24 -4.44
N ASP A 83 -17.43 14.34 -3.42
CA ASP A 83 -16.38 15.34 -3.30
C ASP A 83 -15.00 14.76 -3.63
N LEU A 84 -14.09 15.61 -4.09
CA LEU A 84 -12.76 15.18 -4.53
C LEU A 84 -11.89 14.71 -3.37
N THR A 85 -11.85 15.46 -2.27
CA THR A 85 -11.05 15.16 -1.07
C THR A 85 -11.45 13.83 -0.45
N ASP A 86 -12.76 13.56 -0.36
CA ASP A 86 -13.28 12.28 0.11
C ASP A 86 -12.91 11.12 -0.84
N ALA A 87 -12.88 11.37 -2.14
CA ALA A 87 -12.45 10.37 -3.12
C ALA A 87 -10.97 10.04 -2.93
N ILE A 88 -10.11 11.03 -2.69
CA ILE A 88 -8.68 10.81 -2.42
C ILE A 88 -8.51 10.02 -1.12
N ARG A 89 -9.17 10.44 -0.03
CA ARG A 89 -9.11 9.74 1.27
C ARG A 89 -9.52 8.27 1.15
N LYS A 90 -10.61 7.97 0.45
CA LYS A 90 -11.04 6.59 0.16
C LYS A 90 -10.00 5.82 -0.66
N GLY A 91 -9.35 6.49 -1.61
CA GLY A 91 -8.27 5.90 -2.39
C GLY A 91 -7.05 5.55 -1.54
N ILE A 92 -6.68 6.40 -0.58
CA ILE A 92 -5.59 6.14 0.38
C ILE A 92 -5.93 4.95 1.27
N GLU A 93 -7.15 4.91 1.83
CA GLU A 93 -7.61 3.80 2.68
C GLU A 93 -7.64 2.46 1.91
N ASP A 94 -8.04 2.48 0.64
CA ASP A 94 -8.00 1.31 -0.25
C ASP A 94 -6.56 0.88 -0.58
N ALA A 95 -5.68 1.83 -0.89
CA ALA A 95 -4.27 1.55 -1.19
C ALA A 95 -3.53 0.94 0.01
N LYS A 96 -3.79 1.43 1.23
CA LYS A 96 -3.21 0.89 2.48
C LYS A 96 -3.60 -0.56 2.75
N LYS A 97 -4.78 -1.01 2.28
CA LYS A 97 -5.21 -2.42 2.38
C LYS A 97 -4.49 -3.31 1.37
N ASN A 98 -4.09 -2.75 0.23
CA ASN A 98 -3.49 -3.47 -0.90
C ASN A 98 -1.96 -3.26 -1.00
N LEU A 99 -1.28 -3.23 0.15
CA LEU A 99 0.19 -3.10 0.19
C LEU A 99 0.87 -4.40 -0.24
N ILE A 100 1.93 -4.28 -1.04
CA ILE A 100 2.82 -5.36 -1.44
C ILE A 100 4.24 -5.07 -0.98
N ASN A 101 5.00 -6.13 -0.74
CA ASN A 101 6.44 -6.04 -0.50
C ASN A 101 7.18 -6.23 -1.82
N VAL A 102 8.04 -5.28 -2.17
CA VAL A 102 8.80 -5.23 -3.41
C VAL A 102 10.23 -5.69 -3.13
N PRO A 103 10.65 -6.84 -3.67
CA PRO A 103 12.04 -7.27 -3.55
C PRO A 103 12.92 -6.35 -4.40
N ARG A 104 13.99 -5.82 -3.79
CA ARG A 104 14.96 -4.92 -4.41
C ARG A 104 16.38 -5.40 -4.15
N HIS A 105 17.29 -5.07 -5.05
CA HIS A 105 18.71 -5.30 -4.88
C HIS A 105 19.44 -3.96 -4.96
N GLY A 106 19.91 -3.48 -3.81
CA GLY A 106 20.46 -2.14 -3.68
C GLY A 106 19.40 -1.06 -4.00
N GLY A 107 19.62 -0.33 -5.10
CA GLY A 107 18.72 0.73 -5.60
C GLY A 107 17.83 0.34 -6.79
N THR A 108 17.88 -0.90 -7.26
CA THR A 108 17.17 -1.36 -8.47
C THR A 108 16.41 -2.67 -8.25
N ILE A 109 15.69 -3.13 -9.28
CA ILE A 109 14.96 -4.41 -9.29
C ILE A 109 15.89 -5.60 -9.58
N PRO A 110 15.60 -6.82 -9.10
CA PRO A 110 16.51 -7.97 -9.29
C PRO A 110 16.66 -8.46 -10.73
N HIS A 111 15.58 -8.47 -11.51
CA HIS A 111 15.55 -8.95 -12.90
C HIS A 111 14.47 -8.24 -13.70
N GLU A 112 14.50 -8.39 -15.02
CA GLU A 112 13.47 -7.85 -15.90
C GLU A 112 12.17 -8.64 -15.81
N VAL A 113 11.04 -7.92 -15.81
CA VAL A 113 9.70 -8.52 -15.72
C VAL A 113 8.72 -7.75 -16.58
N ILE A 114 7.78 -8.47 -17.19
CA ILE A 114 6.62 -7.89 -17.86
C ILE A 114 5.40 -8.19 -17.01
N GLY A 115 4.75 -7.14 -16.52
CA GLY A 115 3.48 -7.24 -15.81
C GLY A 115 2.29 -7.01 -16.73
N HIS A 116 1.23 -7.77 -16.49
CA HIS A 116 -0.02 -7.70 -17.25
C HIS A 116 -1.20 -7.48 -16.32
N PHE A 117 -2.08 -6.55 -16.69
CA PHE A 117 -3.36 -6.37 -16.02
C PHE A 117 -4.41 -5.85 -17.00
N GLY A 118 -5.44 -6.66 -17.28
CA GLY A 118 -6.39 -6.39 -18.36
C GLY A 118 -5.66 -6.19 -19.69
N ALA A 119 -5.85 -5.03 -20.33
CA ALA A 119 -5.14 -4.63 -21.55
C ALA A 119 -3.84 -3.84 -21.28
N GLY A 120 -3.46 -3.64 -20.02
CA GLY A 120 -2.22 -2.98 -19.61
C GLY A 120 -1.05 -3.96 -19.64
N MET A 121 0.08 -3.53 -20.21
CA MET A 121 1.33 -4.28 -20.24
C MET A 121 2.49 -3.33 -19.93
N VAL A 122 3.24 -3.62 -18.88
CA VAL A 122 4.37 -2.81 -18.41
C VAL A 122 5.62 -3.66 -18.31
N LEU A 123 6.65 -3.27 -19.06
CA LEU A 123 8.00 -3.82 -18.92
C LEU A 123 8.74 -3.03 -17.84
N LEU A 124 9.31 -3.75 -16.88
CA LEU A 124 10.27 -3.24 -15.90
C LEU A 124 11.63 -3.88 -16.19
N ARG A 125 12.66 -3.06 -16.33
CA ARG A 125 14.03 -3.51 -16.57
C ARG A 125 14.98 -2.86 -15.56
N PRO A 126 15.89 -3.65 -14.93
CA PRO A 126 16.89 -3.12 -14.02
C PRO A 126 17.83 -2.15 -14.74
N ALA A 127 18.34 -1.19 -13.98
CA ALA A 127 19.22 -0.15 -14.50
C ALA A 127 20.47 -0.02 -13.63
N SER A 128 21.55 0.47 -14.24
CA SER A 128 22.81 0.75 -13.54
C SER A 128 22.62 1.93 -12.56
N PRO A 129 23.39 1.99 -11.47
CA PRO A 129 23.34 3.10 -10.52
C PRO A 129 23.52 4.46 -11.21
N GLY A 130 22.67 5.43 -10.89
CA GLY A 130 22.74 6.80 -11.45
C GLY A 130 21.91 7.00 -12.72
N THR A 131 21.13 6.01 -13.15
CA THR A 131 20.18 6.13 -14.27
C THR A 131 18.94 6.93 -13.86
N GLY A 132 18.52 6.83 -12.60
CA GLY A 132 17.27 7.37 -12.12
C GLY A 132 16.05 6.57 -12.60
N ILE A 133 14.86 7.13 -12.34
CA ILE A 133 13.58 6.49 -12.66
C ILE A 133 13.08 6.99 -14.02
N ILE A 134 13.28 6.19 -15.07
CA ILE A 134 12.76 6.48 -16.40
C ILE A 134 11.48 5.67 -16.60
N ALA A 135 10.35 6.30 -16.30
CA ALA A 135 9.05 5.65 -16.30
C ALA A 135 7.94 6.62 -16.73
N GLY A 136 6.84 6.07 -17.26
CA GLY A 136 5.64 6.85 -17.58
C GLY A 136 4.88 7.33 -16.34
N ARG A 137 3.96 8.30 -16.51
CA ARG A 137 3.23 8.98 -15.42
C ARG A 137 2.54 8.05 -14.40
N GLY A 138 2.06 6.89 -14.82
CA GLY A 138 1.43 5.93 -13.90
C GLY A 138 2.44 5.12 -13.08
N VAL A 139 3.60 4.79 -13.67
CA VAL A 139 4.58 3.88 -13.07
C VAL A 139 5.61 4.61 -12.21
N ARG A 140 5.96 5.86 -12.57
CA ARG A 140 6.96 6.63 -11.82
C ARG A 140 6.63 6.78 -10.32
N PRO A 141 5.40 7.19 -9.92
CA PRO A 141 5.07 7.33 -8.51
C PRO A 141 5.17 6.02 -7.72
N LEU A 142 4.85 4.89 -8.35
CA LEU A 142 5.02 3.56 -7.74
C LEU A 142 6.49 3.28 -7.44
N MET A 143 7.39 3.55 -8.38
CA MET A 143 8.82 3.27 -8.21
C MET A 143 9.45 4.18 -7.15
N GLU A 144 9.09 5.47 -7.15
CA GLU A 144 9.53 6.44 -6.14
C GLU A 144 9.08 6.02 -4.73
N LEU A 145 7.80 5.69 -4.56
CA LEU A 145 7.22 5.29 -3.28
C LEU A 145 7.63 3.88 -2.84
N ALA A 146 8.05 3.01 -3.77
CA ALA A 146 8.67 1.72 -3.47
C ALA A 146 10.14 1.86 -3.02
N GLY A 147 10.77 3.04 -3.16
CA GLY A 147 12.18 3.23 -2.83
C GLY A 147 13.16 2.76 -3.91
N ILE A 148 12.68 2.54 -5.14
CA ILE A 148 13.52 2.18 -6.27
C ILE A 148 14.09 3.46 -6.87
N ARG A 149 15.42 3.55 -6.96
CA ARG A 149 16.12 4.73 -7.47
C ARG A 149 16.42 4.63 -8.96
N ASP A 150 16.77 3.43 -9.42
CA ASP A 150 17.24 3.20 -10.79
C ASP A 150 16.38 2.11 -11.45
N VAL A 151 15.57 2.50 -12.45
CA VAL A 151 14.74 1.56 -13.21
C VAL A 151 14.33 2.14 -14.56
N LEU A 152 14.30 1.28 -15.58
CA LEU A 152 13.73 1.59 -16.88
C LEU A 152 12.35 0.92 -16.99
N ALA A 153 11.31 1.70 -17.22
CA ALA A 153 9.96 1.18 -17.35
C ALA A 153 9.26 1.69 -18.62
N LYS A 154 8.64 0.77 -19.36
CA LYS A 154 7.87 1.11 -20.56
C LYS A 154 6.50 0.47 -20.53
N SER A 155 5.47 1.29 -20.73
CA SER A 155 4.13 0.81 -21.08
C SER A 155 4.10 0.44 -22.55
N LEU A 156 3.76 -0.82 -22.85
CA LEU A 156 3.71 -1.41 -24.19
C LEU A 156 2.26 -1.65 -24.66
N GLY A 157 1.29 -1.69 -23.73
CA GLY A 157 -0.12 -1.89 -24.03
C GLY A 157 -0.98 -0.63 -23.87
N SER A 158 -2.13 -0.77 -23.22
CA SER A 158 -3.07 0.31 -22.95
C SER A 158 -2.43 1.50 -22.22
N SER A 159 -2.81 2.72 -22.60
CA SER A 159 -2.41 3.97 -21.94
C SER A 159 -3.31 4.37 -20.76
N ASN A 160 -4.34 3.57 -20.43
CA ASN A 160 -5.23 3.84 -19.31
C ASN A 160 -4.46 3.80 -17.98
N PRO A 161 -4.40 4.90 -17.20
CA PRO A 161 -3.60 4.96 -15.97
C PRO A 161 -3.95 3.88 -14.95
N TYR A 162 -5.23 3.49 -14.86
CA TYR A 162 -5.66 2.39 -13.98
C TYR A 162 -4.97 1.07 -14.38
N ASN A 163 -5.10 0.66 -15.64
CA ASN A 163 -4.50 -0.58 -16.11
C ASN A 163 -2.96 -0.55 -16.01
N VAL A 164 -2.34 0.58 -16.31
CA VAL A 164 -0.87 0.74 -16.23
C VAL A 164 -0.38 0.60 -14.79
N VAL A 165 -1.03 1.23 -13.82
CA VAL A 165 -0.66 1.15 -12.39
C VAL A 165 -0.83 -0.29 -11.89
N TYR A 166 -1.95 -0.94 -12.18
CA TYR A 166 -2.17 -2.32 -11.74
C TYR A 166 -1.28 -3.33 -12.46
N ALA A 167 -0.96 -3.12 -13.75
CA ALA A 167 0.02 -3.94 -14.46
C ALA A 167 1.43 -3.80 -13.87
N ALA A 168 1.82 -2.59 -13.46
CA ALA A 168 3.08 -2.36 -12.76
C ALA A 168 3.09 -3.01 -11.37
N MET A 169 1.98 -2.94 -10.62
CA MET A 169 1.84 -3.65 -9.35
C MET A 169 1.99 -5.17 -9.53
N GLU A 170 1.42 -5.74 -10.59
CA GLU A 170 1.58 -7.16 -10.88
C GLU A 170 3.01 -7.52 -11.31
N ALA A 171 3.67 -6.65 -12.08
CA ALA A 171 5.10 -6.80 -12.39
C ALA A 171 5.95 -6.85 -11.11
N LEU A 172 5.67 -5.96 -10.16
CA LEU A 172 6.40 -5.90 -8.89
C LEU A 172 6.17 -7.13 -8.01
N LYS A 173 4.96 -7.70 -8.00
CA LYS A 173 4.67 -8.96 -7.29
C LYS A 173 5.37 -10.17 -7.90
N ALA A 174 5.56 -10.17 -9.21
CA ALA A 174 6.21 -11.27 -9.92
C ALA A 174 7.74 -11.28 -9.74
N LEU A 175 8.33 -10.20 -9.23
CA LEU A 175 9.74 -10.17 -8.87
C LEU A 175 10.02 -11.18 -7.75
N LYS A 176 11.19 -11.78 -7.82
CA LYS A 176 11.71 -12.74 -6.84
C LYS A 176 13.08 -12.28 -6.39
N SER A 177 13.32 -12.35 -5.09
CA SER A 177 14.65 -12.09 -4.54
C SER A 177 15.59 -13.26 -4.85
N ARG A 178 16.91 -12.99 -4.82
CA ARG A 178 17.94 -14.02 -4.98
C ARG A 178 17.74 -15.15 -3.96
N ASP A 179 17.52 -14.78 -2.70
CA ASP A 179 17.37 -15.69 -1.56
C ASP A 179 16.11 -16.56 -1.69
N GLU A 180 15.01 -16.01 -2.20
CA GLU A 180 13.80 -16.79 -2.54
C GLU A 180 14.09 -17.85 -3.60
N ILE A 181 14.83 -17.50 -4.66
CA ILE A 181 15.15 -18.44 -5.74
C ILE A 181 16.12 -19.54 -5.25
N LEU A 182 17.13 -19.18 -4.46
CA LEU A 182 18.09 -20.14 -3.91
C LEU A 182 17.43 -21.14 -2.96
N ARG A 183 16.56 -20.64 -2.08
CA ARG A 183 15.72 -21.50 -1.21
C ARG A 183 14.81 -22.41 -2.02
N ALA A 184 14.14 -21.89 -3.05
CA ALA A 184 13.28 -22.69 -3.92
C ALA A 184 14.04 -23.79 -4.69
N ARG A 185 15.33 -23.58 -4.95
CA ARG A 185 16.21 -24.54 -5.64
C ARG A 185 16.97 -25.47 -4.69
N GLY A 186 16.87 -25.28 -3.37
CA GLY A 186 17.58 -26.10 -2.37
C GLY A 186 19.10 -25.92 -2.38
N ILE A 187 19.60 -24.80 -2.91
CA ILE A 187 21.04 -24.50 -2.98
C ILE A 187 21.38 -23.62 -1.78
N ALA A 188 22.37 -24.04 -0.97
CA ALA A 188 22.85 -23.26 0.16
C ALA A 188 23.40 -21.90 -0.30
N ASP A 189 23.02 -20.84 0.41
CA ASP A 189 23.47 -19.47 0.16
C ASP A 189 24.98 -19.34 0.39
N ALA A 190 25.79 -19.38 -0.66
CA ALA A 190 27.23 -19.11 -0.59
C ALA A 190 27.57 -17.61 -0.48
N GLY A 191 26.61 -16.78 -0.03
CA GLY A 191 26.59 -15.34 -0.34
C GLY A 191 26.35 -14.38 0.83
N GLN A 192 26.38 -14.84 2.09
CA GLN A 192 26.51 -13.93 3.24
C GLN A 192 27.90 -14.12 3.85
N ALA A 193 28.86 -13.32 3.40
CA ALA A 193 30.02 -13.02 4.22
C ALA A 193 29.53 -12.28 5.46
N SER A 194 29.35 -12.99 6.57
CA SER A 194 29.23 -12.40 7.89
C SER A 194 30.45 -11.48 8.11
N PRO A 195 30.28 -10.18 8.43
CA PRO A 195 31.40 -9.25 8.60
C PRO A 195 32.27 -9.50 9.83
N ASN A 196 31.99 -10.53 10.64
CA ASN A 196 32.44 -10.58 12.02
C ASN A 196 33.28 -11.81 12.40
N SER A 197 34.25 -12.19 11.55
CA SER A 197 35.26 -13.22 11.89
C SER A 197 36.70 -12.72 11.75
N ARG A 198 36.95 -11.41 11.97
CA ARG A 198 38.27 -10.80 11.77
C ARG A 198 38.88 -10.11 12.99
N SER A 199 38.53 -10.52 14.20
CA SER A 199 39.21 -10.06 15.42
C SER A 199 39.26 -11.16 16.47
N GLU A 200 40.07 -12.18 16.23
CA GLU A 200 40.62 -13.06 17.27
C GLU A 200 41.79 -13.83 16.67
N VAL A 201 42.83 -13.11 16.25
CA VAL A 201 44.15 -13.72 16.16
C VAL A 201 44.75 -13.54 17.55
N VAL A 202 44.59 -14.59 18.35
CA VAL A 202 45.18 -14.78 19.67
C VAL A 202 46.70 -14.57 19.54
N SER A 203 47.18 -13.48 20.13
CA SER A 203 48.58 -13.31 20.47
C SER A 203 48.86 -14.09 21.75
N ASP A 204 49.00 -15.41 21.63
CA ASP A 204 49.68 -16.22 22.64
C ASP A 204 51.09 -16.50 22.14
N GLY A 205 52.05 -15.92 22.86
CA GLY A 205 53.47 -16.10 22.63
C GLY A 205 53.96 -17.47 23.11
N THR A 206 55.05 -17.91 22.48
CA THR A 206 56.00 -18.98 22.88
C THR A 206 57.17 -18.82 21.89
N VAL A 207 58.44 -18.57 22.19
CA VAL A 207 59.31 -18.50 23.39
C VAL A 207 60.30 -17.35 23.16
#